data_AF-A0A9P1FPH1-F1
#
_entry.id   AF-A0A9P1FPH1-F1
#
_cell.length_a   1.000
_cell.length_b   1.000
_cell.length_c   1.000
_cell.angle_alpha   90.00
_cell.angle_beta   90.00
_cell.angle_gamma   90.00
#
_symmetry.space_group_name_H-M   'P 1'
#
loop_
_entity.id
_entity.type
_entity.pdbx_description
1 polymer ?
#
loop_
_entity_poly.entity_id
_entity_poly.type
_entity_poly.pdbx_seq_one_letter_code
_entity_poly.pdbx_strand_id
1 'polypeptide(L)'
;MLSQLAVLAVLFASGDCFRASTDLKDQECQESQTNPEYFSELRSNAFITECSKKDVCLLMRQLDAYFYARALKGELVDYGKPPGGRFLASGNCKRPLNSKKLVPVTTKEECQKILSKHTKKKMKVIHSTKYPAGCIMDFVTKRGRFNKADTNVDAGVKYIRVGKSRISAQRKKTDVRQYCYDDYSLDEAAASYYSPYKLKASMAGRPEMSTSCSFGMMAGLSRVGLTDSPCASILVGEQGTKAKNVLIEQITNHWCPGIWHEAMDKGATCSADRFPSWAKHGFVQDEDEEGIVERAEYLVRGIGGETKEDLMDSRTAKMGLPEGVCENIEDELFDGILSGKGDEAPDFFRDAMVK
;
A
#
# COMPACT_ATOMS: atom_id res chain seq x y z
N MET A 1 -55.54 30.56 31.66
CA MET A 1 -55.32 31.40 30.47
C MET A 1 -53.88 31.22 30.01
N LEU A 2 -53.71 31.04 28.71
CA LEU A 2 -52.45 30.87 27.94
C LEU A 2 -51.31 31.81 28.38
N SER A 3 -50.05 31.35 28.38
CA SER A 3 -48.99 31.72 27.42
C SER A 3 -47.75 32.09 28.27
N GLN A 4 -46.47 31.78 28.03
CA GLN A 4 -45.71 31.37 26.85
C GLN A 4 -44.34 30.86 27.34
N LEU A 5 -43.77 29.90 26.61
CA LEU A 5 -42.44 29.31 26.79
C LEU A 5 -41.31 30.25 26.34
N ALA A 6 -40.18 30.22 27.07
CA ALA A 6 -38.85 30.43 26.50
C ALA A 6 -37.81 29.68 27.35
N VAL A 7 -37.35 28.53 26.84
CA VAL A 7 -36.18 27.81 27.35
C VAL A 7 -35.03 28.11 26.38
N LEU A 8 -33.98 28.79 26.86
CA LEU A 8 -32.71 28.88 26.16
C LEU A 8 -31.89 27.63 26.52
N ALA A 9 -31.77 26.70 25.57
CA ALA A 9 -30.82 25.60 25.65
C ALA A 9 -29.45 26.07 25.14
N VAL A 10 -28.42 25.88 25.97
CA VAL A 10 -27.01 26.09 25.64
C VAL A 10 -26.56 25.00 24.66
N LEU A 11 -26.17 25.41 23.45
CA LEU A 11 -25.55 24.55 22.45
C LEU A 11 -24.10 24.22 22.87
N PHE A 12 -23.85 22.96 23.23
CA PHE A 12 -22.51 22.37 23.17
C PHE A 12 -22.28 21.82 21.76
N ALA A 13 -21.18 22.24 21.15
CA ALA A 13 -20.79 21.91 19.79
C ALA A 13 -20.26 20.47 19.66
N SER A 14 -20.85 19.75 18.71
CA SER A 14 -20.28 18.71 17.84
C SER A 14 -19.33 17.68 18.47
N GLY A 15 -19.92 16.61 19.02
CA GLY A 15 -19.35 15.26 18.91
C GLY A 15 -19.93 14.60 17.67
N ASP A 16 -19.07 14.12 16.78
CA ASP A 16 -19.46 13.35 15.59
C ASP A 16 -20.17 12.06 16.02
N CYS A 17 -21.49 12.04 15.86
CA CYS A 17 -22.26 10.82 15.99
C CYS A 17 -21.90 9.87 14.85
N PHE A 18 -21.20 8.80 15.22
CA PHE A 18 -21.18 7.51 14.54
C PHE A 18 -22.53 7.23 13.87
N ARG A 19 -22.56 7.28 12.54
CA ARG A 19 -23.68 6.75 11.76
C ARG A 19 -23.57 5.24 11.80
N ALA A 20 -24.35 4.61 12.67
CA ALA A 20 -24.73 3.21 12.51
C ALA A 20 -25.53 3.10 11.22
N SER A 21 -24.86 2.77 10.11
CA SER A 21 -25.51 2.41 8.86
C SER A 21 -25.95 0.95 8.97
N THR A 22 -27.23 0.75 9.24
CA THR A 22 -27.91 -0.54 9.08
C THR A 22 -28.03 -0.86 7.60
N ASP A 23 -26.96 -1.43 7.03
CA ASP A 23 -26.96 -2.27 5.83
C ASP A 23 -25.60 -3.01 5.80
N LEU A 24 -25.53 -4.15 6.50
CA LEU A 24 -24.31 -4.97 6.70
C LEU A 24 -23.79 -5.65 5.42
N LYS A 25 -24.35 -5.35 4.24
CA LYS A 25 -23.93 -6.02 3.00
C LYS A 25 -22.84 -5.31 2.21
N ASP A 26 -22.62 -4.01 2.44
CA ASP A 26 -21.64 -3.22 1.67
C ASP A 26 -20.89 -2.22 2.56
N GLN A 27 -20.27 -2.68 3.65
CA GLN A 27 -19.36 -1.81 4.42
C GLN A 27 -18.03 -1.69 3.65
N GLU A 28 -17.74 -0.52 3.08
CA GLU A 28 -16.43 -0.25 2.49
C GLU A 28 -15.34 -0.38 3.56
N CYS A 29 -14.26 -1.09 3.23
CA CYS A 29 -13.10 -1.15 4.11
C CYS A 29 -12.53 0.26 4.28
N GLN A 30 -12.61 0.77 5.52
CA GLN A 30 -12.03 2.06 5.89
C GLN A 30 -10.50 2.03 5.81
N GLU A 31 -9.90 3.22 5.76
CA GLU A 31 -8.46 3.40 5.87
C GLU A 31 -7.94 2.71 7.14
N SER A 32 -6.92 1.87 6.97
CA SER A 32 -6.36 1.13 8.09
C SER A 32 -5.51 2.08 8.94
N GLN A 33 -5.82 2.18 10.24
CA GLN A 33 -4.99 2.93 11.20
C GLN A 33 -3.56 2.39 11.19
N THR A 34 -2.61 3.19 10.72
CA THR A 34 -1.23 2.75 10.49
C THR A 34 -0.33 2.87 11.71
N ASN A 35 -0.83 3.46 12.80
CA ASN A 35 -0.02 3.79 13.96
C ASN A 35 0.20 2.56 14.86
N PRO A 36 1.45 2.19 15.21
CA PRO A 36 1.69 1.05 16.09
C PRO A 36 0.99 1.17 17.45
N GLU A 37 0.96 2.37 18.05
CA GLU A 37 0.34 2.59 19.37
C GLU A 37 -1.17 2.34 19.35
N TYR A 38 -1.85 2.51 18.22
CA TYR A 38 -3.27 2.18 18.09
C TYR A 38 -3.52 0.69 18.34
N PHE A 39 -2.66 -0.19 17.83
CA PHE A 39 -2.81 -1.64 18.08
C PHE A 39 -2.42 -2.03 19.51
N SER A 40 -1.46 -1.33 20.13
CA SER A 40 -1.12 -1.50 21.54
C SER A 40 -2.28 -1.10 22.47
N GLU A 41 -2.98 -0.01 22.15
CA GLU A 41 -4.18 0.41 22.87
C GLU A 41 -5.32 -0.60 22.69
N LEU A 42 -5.55 -1.12 21.47
CA LEU A 42 -6.54 -2.17 21.24
C LEU A 42 -6.25 -3.44 22.05
N ARG A 43 -4.98 -3.87 22.13
CA ARG A 43 -4.58 -5.02 22.96
C ARG A 43 -4.84 -4.76 24.44
N SER A 44 -4.47 -3.57 24.91
CA SER A 44 -4.68 -3.16 26.31
C SER A 44 -6.16 -3.13 26.67
N ASN A 45 -7.01 -2.55 25.81
CA ASN A 45 -8.45 -2.48 25.99
C ASN A 45 -9.13 -3.86 25.94
N ALA A 46 -8.59 -4.78 25.16
CA ALA A 46 -9.03 -6.16 25.10
C ALA A 46 -8.43 -7.05 26.20
N PHE A 47 -7.64 -6.48 27.13
CA PHE A 47 -6.94 -7.20 28.20
C PHE A 47 -6.04 -8.34 27.70
N ILE A 48 -5.43 -8.17 26.53
CA ILE A 48 -4.53 -9.15 25.92
C ILE A 48 -3.14 -9.00 26.55
N THR A 49 -2.82 -9.89 27.49
CA THR A 49 -1.49 -9.98 28.11
C THR A 49 -0.68 -11.20 27.65
N GLU A 50 -1.36 -12.19 27.07
CA GLU A 50 -0.80 -13.46 26.60
C GLU A 50 -1.22 -13.73 25.16
N CYS A 51 -0.56 -14.68 24.50
CA CYS A 51 -0.91 -15.01 23.12
C CYS A 51 -2.28 -15.69 23.05
N SER A 52 -3.15 -15.14 22.20
CA SER A 52 -4.51 -15.64 22.03
C SER A 52 -4.99 -15.49 20.59
N LYS A 53 -6.11 -16.13 20.27
CA LYS A 53 -6.78 -15.98 18.97
C LYS A 53 -7.15 -14.52 18.68
N LYS A 54 -7.59 -13.76 19.69
CA LYS A 54 -7.85 -12.32 19.53
C LYS A 54 -6.59 -11.53 19.19
N ASP A 55 -5.45 -11.84 19.81
CA ASP A 55 -4.17 -11.21 19.46
C ASP A 55 -3.79 -11.48 17.99
N VAL A 56 -4.01 -12.71 17.51
CA VAL A 56 -3.79 -13.06 16.10
C VAL A 56 -4.70 -12.28 15.16
N CYS A 57 -5.97 -12.07 15.51
CA CYS A 57 -6.85 -11.20 14.73
C CYS A 57 -6.30 -9.77 14.63
N LEU A 58 -5.82 -9.21 15.74
CA LEU A 58 -5.19 -7.88 15.74
C LEU A 58 -3.91 -7.86 14.91
N LEU A 59 -3.09 -8.92 14.95
CA LEU A 59 -1.91 -9.05 14.07
C LEU A 59 -2.29 -9.08 12.58
N MET A 60 -3.35 -9.78 12.21
CA MET A 60 -3.84 -9.80 10.82
C MET A 60 -4.24 -8.39 10.35
N ARG A 61 -4.96 -7.63 11.18
CA ARG A 61 -5.30 -6.22 10.91
C ARG A 61 -4.05 -5.34 10.86
N GLN A 62 -3.09 -5.57 11.75
CA GLN A 62 -1.85 -4.80 11.80
C GLN A 62 -0.97 -5.04 10.57
N LEU A 63 -0.95 -6.26 10.01
CA LEU A 63 -0.29 -6.55 8.74
C LEU A 63 -0.90 -5.77 7.58
N ASP A 64 -2.24 -5.73 7.52
CA ASP A 64 -2.96 -4.94 6.52
C ASP A 64 -2.64 -3.45 6.63
N ALA A 65 -2.67 -2.90 7.85
CA ALA A 65 -2.30 -1.51 8.12
C ALA A 65 -0.83 -1.20 7.76
N TYR A 66 0.08 -2.12 8.06
CA TYR A 66 1.48 -1.97 7.71
C TYR A 66 1.71 -1.98 6.19
N PHE A 67 1.02 -2.86 5.46
CA PHE A 67 1.04 -2.83 4.00
C PHE A 67 0.51 -1.50 3.47
N TYR A 68 -0.65 -1.06 3.97
CA TYR A 68 -1.29 0.18 3.55
C TYR A 68 -0.34 1.39 3.69
N ALA A 69 0.33 1.53 4.84
CA ALA A 69 1.31 2.58 5.07
C ALA A 69 2.47 2.57 4.06
N ARG A 70 3.00 1.38 3.76
CA ARG A 70 4.10 1.19 2.80
C ARG A 70 3.65 1.42 1.37
N ALA A 71 2.43 1.02 1.04
CA ALA A 71 1.80 1.22 -0.26
C ALA A 71 1.73 2.68 -0.64
N LEU A 72 1.24 3.53 0.29
CA LEU A 72 1.16 4.98 0.07
C LEU A 72 2.52 5.64 -0.16
N LYS A 73 3.58 5.09 0.45
CA LYS A 73 4.97 5.58 0.31
C LYS A 73 5.70 5.01 -0.91
N GLY A 74 5.11 4.06 -1.63
CA GLY A 74 5.78 3.35 -2.72
C GLY A 74 6.88 2.41 -2.26
N GLU A 75 6.81 1.94 -1.02
CA GLU A 75 7.77 1.03 -0.41
C GLU A 75 7.37 -0.45 -0.63
N LEU A 76 6.69 -0.75 -1.75
CA LEU A 76 6.11 -2.08 -2.06
C LEU A 76 7.09 -3.05 -2.75
N VAL A 77 8.19 -2.54 -3.30
CA VAL A 77 9.19 -3.38 -4.00
C VAL A 77 10.07 -4.14 -3.00
N ASP A 78 10.34 -5.40 -3.34
CA ASP A 78 11.27 -6.36 -2.72
C ASP A 78 12.17 -5.75 -1.64
N TYR A 79 11.97 -6.20 -0.39
CA TYR A 79 12.84 -6.05 0.79
C TYR A 79 14.18 -5.31 0.54
N GLY A 80 14.15 -3.99 0.31
CA GLY A 80 15.34 -3.14 0.24
C GLY A 80 15.92 -2.82 -1.15
N LYS A 81 15.28 -3.17 -2.28
CA LYS A 81 15.75 -2.70 -3.60
C LYS A 81 15.25 -1.28 -3.88
N PRO A 82 16.15 -0.28 -4.07
CA PRO A 82 15.73 1.10 -4.32
C PRO A 82 15.01 1.22 -5.68
N PRO A 83 14.14 2.22 -5.85
CA PRO A 83 13.41 2.42 -7.10
C PRO A 83 14.36 2.58 -8.28
N GLY A 84 14.00 1.98 -9.42
CA GLY A 84 14.76 2.09 -10.66
C GLY A 84 14.75 3.54 -11.16
N GLY A 85 15.91 4.07 -11.57
CA GLY A 85 16.03 5.43 -12.09
C GLY A 85 16.53 5.47 -13.54
N ARG A 86 15.95 6.33 -14.38
CA ARG A 86 16.34 6.48 -15.80
C ARG A 86 16.23 7.90 -16.33
N PHE A 87 17.05 8.21 -17.35
CA PHE A 87 16.88 9.42 -18.15
C PHE A 87 15.82 9.21 -19.23
N LEU A 88 14.78 10.05 -19.24
CA LEU A 88 13.79 10.11 -20.30
C LEU A 88 14.30 10.89 -21.50
N ALA A 89 14.26 10.26 -22.68
CA ALA A 89 14.59 10.88 -23.95
C ALA A 89 13.43 11.69 -24.57
N SER A 90 12.22 11.54 -24.04
CA SER A 90 11.00 12.21 -24.49
C SER A 90 9.94 12.21 -23.39
N GLY A 91 9.01 13.16 -23.43
CA GLY A 91 7.99 13.35 -22.39
C GLY A 91 8.59 13.93 -21.09
N ASN A 92 7.92 13.74 -19.96
CA ASN A 92 8.43 14.14 -18.64
C ASN A 92 7.99 13.15 -17.57
N CYS A 93 8.52 13.24 -16.35
CA CYS A 93 8.17 12.28 -15.29
C CYS A 93 6.65 12.26 -14.98
N LYS A 94 5.96 13.42 -15.05
CA LYS A 94 4.51 13.51 -14.80
C LYS A 94 3.65 12.98 -15.96
N ARG A 95 4.16 13.03 -17.20
CA ARG A 95 3.50 12.53 -18.42
C ARG A 95 4.45 11.61 -19.18
N PRO A 96 4.67 10.39 -18.66
CA PRO A 96 5.56 9.41 -19.29
C PRO A 96 4.87 8.77 -20.50
N LEU A 97 5.62 8.53 -21.57
CA LEU A 97 5.07 7.99 -22.83
C LEU A 97 4.68 6.50 -22.78
N ASN A 98 5.09 5.75 -21.74
CA ASN A 98 4.96 4.29 -21.69
C ASN A 98 4.17 3.80 -20.46
N SER A 99 3.12 4.51 -20.04
CA SER A 99 2.19 4.10 -18.97
C SER A 99 2.88 3.63 -17.66
N LYS A 100 4.07 4.16 -17.34
CA LYS A 100 4.81 3.87 -16.10
C LYS A 100 4.82 5.12 -15.24
N LYS A 101 4.30 5.07 -14.00
CA LYS A 101 4.35 6.21 -13.08
C LYS A 101 5.79 6.50 -12.71
N LEU A 102 6.15 7.77 -12.86
CA LEU A 102 7.51 8.25 -12.71
C LEU A 102 7.47 9.52 -11.86
N VAL A 103 8.46 9.69 -11.00
CA VAL A 103 8.61 10.91 -10.20
C VAL A 103 9.95 11.58 -10.48
N PRO A 104 9.98 12.93 -10.56
CA PRO A 104 11.23 13.65 -10.73
C PRO A 104 12.05 13.62 -9.44
N VAL A 105 13.37 13.68 -9.58
CA VAL A 105 14.28 13.91 -8.46
C VAL A 105 13.97 15.27 -7.83
N THR A 106 13.63 15.28 -6.54
CA THR A 106 13.21 16.48 -5.79
C THR A 106 14.33 17.13 -4.99
N THR A 107 15.46 16.45 -4.80
CA THR A 107 16.58 16.97 -3.98
C THR A 107 17.81 17.29 -4.83
N LYS A 108 18.55 18.33 -4.40
CA LYS A 108 19.76 18.78 -5.11
C LYS A 108 20.89 17.77 -4.95
N GLU A 109 21.02 17.22 -3.74
CA GLU A 109 22.08 16.31 -3.32
C GLU A 109 22.03 15.02 -4.14
N GLU A 110 20.82 14.50 -4.32
CA GLU A 110 20.58 13.32 -5.15
C GLU A 110 20.83 13.59 -6.63
N CYS A 111 20.33 14.72 -7.16
CA CYS A 111 20.61 15.11 -8.53
C CYS A 111 22.11 15.26 -8.79
N GLN A 112 22.86 15.80 -7.83
CA GLN A 112 24.31 15.90 -7.90
C GLN A 112 24.98 14.52 -7.93
N LYS A 113 24.52 13.57 -7.10
CA LYS A 113 25.01 12.17 -7.08
C LYS A 113 24.72 11.43 -8.39
N ILE A 114 23.56 11.69 -9.01
CA ILE A 114 23.21 11.11 -10.31
C ILE A 114 24.11 11.72 -11.40
N LEU A 115 24.17 13.05 -11.49
CA LEU A 115 24.88 13.75 -12.56
C LEU A 115 26.40 13.52 -12.52
N SER A 116 27.00 13.34 -11.34
CA SER A 116 28.45 13.07 -11.21
C SER A 116 28.87 11.77 -11.92
N LYS A 117 27.96 10.80 -12.07
CA LYS A 117 28.19 9.56 -12.83
C LYS A 117 28.20 9.79 -14.35
N HIS A 118 27.62 10.89 -14.83
CA HIS A 118 27.43 11.15 -16.27
C HIS A 118 28.20 12.37 -16.80
N THR A 119 28.63 13.29 -15.93
CA THR A 119 29.42 14.47 -16.31
C THR A 119 30.36 14.93 -15.22
N LYS A 120 31.55 15.40 -15.62
CA LYS A 120 32.51 16.08 -14.74
C LYS A 120 32.20 17.57 -14.55
N LYS A 121 31.22 18.12 -15.28
CA LYS A 121 30.85 19.54 -15.19
C LYS A 121 30.04 19.77 -13.93
N LYS A 122 30.33 20.87 -13.21
CA LYS A 122 29.55 21.29 -12.04
C LYS A 122 28.08 21.48 -12.41
N MET A 123 27.20 20.85 -11.63
CA MET A 123 25.76 21.00 -11.75
C MET A 123 25.34 22.46 -11.45
N LYS A 124 24.38 22.98 -12.21
CA LYS A 124 23.76 24.29 -11.93
C LYS A 124 22.38 24.13 -11.32
N VAL A 125 22.09 24.86 -10.25
CA VAL A 125 20.73 25.02 -9.76
C VAL A 125 20.06 26.13 -10.56
N ILE A 126 18.86 25.87 -11.08
CA ILE A 126 18.08 26.83 -11.86
C ILE A 126 16.64 26.89 -11.36
N HIS A 127 15.95 27.96 -11.71
CA HIS A 127 14.51 28.10 -11.58
C HIS A 127 13.99 28.60 -12.93
N SER A 128 13.50 27.67 -13.77
CA SER A 128 13.16 28.01 -15.16
C SER A 128 11.95 27.24 -15.66
N THR A 129 11.02 27.98 -16.26
CA THR A 129 9.84 27.44 -16.95
C THR A 129 10.14 26.82 -18.31
N LYS A 130 11.41 26.86 -18.78
CA LYS A 130 11.82 26.33 -20.09
C LYS A 130 12.34 24.90 -20.04
N TYR A 131 12.56 24.38 -18.83
CA TYR A 131 13.17 23.09 -18.58
C TYR A 131 12.22 22.22 -17.74
N PRO A 132 12.30 20.88 -17.87
CA PRO A 132 11.57 19.96 -16.98
C PRO A 132 11.94 20.18 -15.52
N ALA A 133 11.05 19.78 -14.61
CA ALA A 133 11.29 19.84 -13.16
C ALA A 133 12.40 18.86 -12.72
N GLY A 134 13.08 19.16 -11.61
CA GLY A 134 14.03 18.24 -10.99
C GLY A 134 15.36 18.10 -11.73
N CYS A 135 15.89 16.87 -11.79
CA CYS A 135 17.22 16.61 -12.31
C CYS A 135 17.25 16.46 -13.84
N ILE A 136 18.05 17.29 -14.52
CA ILE A 136 18.12 17.32 -15.98
C ILE A 136 19.57 17.30 -16.48
N MET A 137 19.79 16.68 -17.64
CA MET A 137 21.07 16.69 -18.32
C MET A 137 20.90 17.02 -19.80
N ASP A 138 21.69 17.97 -20.28
CA ASP A 138 21.85 18.17 -21.71
C ASP A 138 22.93 17.21 -22.23
N PHE A 139 22.53 16.22 -23.02
CA PHE A 139 23.41 15.17 -23.53
C PHE A 139 24.35 15.64 -24.65
N VAL A 140 24.05 16.77 -25.30
CA VAL A 140 24.92 17.42 -26.28
C VAL A 140 26.02 18.20 -25.55
N THR A 141 25.64 19.08 -24.62
CA THR A 141 26.61 19.94 -23.93
C THR A 141 27.23 19.29 -22.69
N LYS A 142 26.74 18.12 -22.28
CA LYS A 142 27.09 17.41 -21.03
C LYS A 142 26.93 18.27 -19.78
N ARG A 143 25.99 19.23 -19.79
CA ARG A 143 25.72 20.12 -18.64
C ARG A 143 24.51 19.63 -17.87
N GLY A 144 24.73 19.24 -16.63
CA GLY A 144 23.69 18.88 -15.67
C GLY A 144 23.10 20.11 -14.96
N ARG A 145 21.80 20.07 -14.66
CA ARG A 145 21.10 21.10 -13.91
C ARG A 145 20.08 20.47 -12.96
N PHE A 146 19.78 21.19 -11.90
CA PHE A 146 18.68 20.89 -10.99
C PHE A 146 17.68 22.04 -11.06
N ASN A 147 16.49 21.79 -11.62
CA ASN A 147 15.44 22.79 -11.78
C ASN A 147 14.47 22.73 -10.61
N LYS A 148 14.46 23.80 -9.82
CA LYS A 148 13.55 23.96 -8.67
C LYS A 148 12.14 24.39 -9.06
N ALA A 149 11.94 24.86 -10.30
CA ALA A 149 10.61 25.20 -10.76
C ALA A 149 9.81 23.92 -11.03
N ASP A 150 8.58 23.86 -10.53
CA ASP A 150 7.65 22.81 -10.92
C ASP A 150 7.10 23.14 -12.31
N THR A 151 7.41 22.29 -13.28
CA THR A 151 7.07 22.52 -14.69
C THR A 151 6.63 21.23 -15.35
N ASN A 152 5.72 21.35 -16.32
CA ASN A 152 5.23 20.24 -17.13
C ASN A 152 5.93 20.19 -18.51
N VAL A 153 7.11 20.78 -18.63
CA VAL A 153 7.85 20.85 -19.90
C VAL A 153 8.48 19.51 -20.23
N ASP A 154 8.33 19.09 -21.48
CA ASP A 154 8.90 17.83 -21.96
C ASP A 154 10.42 17.89 -22.16
N ALA A 155 11.06 16.80 -21.77
CA ALA A 155 12.39 16.39 -22.20
C ALA A 155 12.37 16.02 -23.69
N GLY A 156 13.54 16.11 -24.30
CA GLY A 156 13.80 15.64 -25.65
C GLY A 156 14.74 16.52 -26.46
N VAL A 157 14.79 16.20 -27.74
CA VAL A 157 15.65 16.89 -28.70
C VAL A 157 14.95 18.13 -29.24
N LYS A 158 15.58 19.30 -29.08
CA LYS A 158 15.13 20.57 -29.64
C LYS A 158 16.18 21.11 -30.61
N TYR A 159 15.73 21.69 -31.72
CA TYR A 159 16.57 22.40 -32.69
C TYR A 159 16.29 23.89 -32.57
N ILE A 160 17.26 24.63 -32.03
CA ILE A 160 17.15 26.07 -31.81
C ILE A 160 17.82 26.79 -32.98
N ARG A 161 17.14 27.75 -33.62
CA ARG A 161 17.79 28.63 -34.60
C ARG A 161 18.70 29.62 -33.89
N VAL A 162 19.94 29.73 -34.33
CA VAL A 162 20.95 30.65 -33.81
C VAL A 162 21.39 31.55 -34.96
N GLY A 163 21.08 32.84 -34.86
CA GLY A 163 21.39 33.88 -35.87
C GLY A 163 20.28 34.93 -36.00
N LYS A 164 20.65 36.19 -36.30
CA LYS A 164 19.70 37.31 -36.46
C LYS A 164 19.07 37.40 -37.87
N SER A 165 19.62 36.68 -38.86
CA SER A 165 19.15 36.72 -40.26
C SER A 165 18.48 35.41 -40.66
N ARG A 166 17.41 35.50 -41.48
CA ARG A 166 16.71 34.33 -42.08
C ARG A 166 17.63 33.49 -42.98
N ILE A 167 18.74 34.05 -43.46
CA ILE A 167 19.62 33.45 -44.47
C ILE A 167 20.82 32.71 -43.82
N SER A 168 21.22 33.06 -42.59
CA SER A 168 22.40 32.49 -41.90
C SER A 168 22.08 31.75 -40.60
N ALA A 169 20.80 31.43 -40.36
CA ALA A 169 20.36 30.78 -39.12
C ALA A 169 20.89 29.32 -39.02
N GLN A 170 21.92 29.12 -38.20
CA GLN A 170 22.40 27.78 -37.85
C GLN A 170 21.40 27.09 -36.91
N ARG A 171 21.12 25.80 -37.14
CA ARG A 171 20.31 24.99 -36.22
C ARG A 171 21.21 24.37 -35.15
N LYS A 172 21.10 24.83 -33.91
CA LYS A 172 21.76 24.22 -32.75
C LYS A 172 20.89 23.11 -32.18
N LYS A 173 21.42 21.89 -32.13
CA LYS A 173 20.78 20.75 -31.48
C LYS A 173 21.00 20.82 -29.96
N THR A 174 19.94 20.60 -29.19
CA THR A 174 19.97 20.35 -27.75
C THR A 174 19.24 19.05 -27.46
N ASP A 175 19.79 18.19 -26.59
CA ASP A 175 19.15 16.93 -26.15
C ASP A 175 19.01 17.01 -24.63
N VAL A 176 17.89 17.55 -24.15
CA VAL A 176 17.64 17.75 -22.72
C VAL A 176 16.84 16.58 -22.21
N ARG A 177 17.43 15.78 -21.32
CA ARG A 177 16.77 14.64 -20.69
C ARG A 177 16.51 14.90 -19.23
N GLN A 178 15.39 14.38 -18.73
CA GLN A 178 15.01 14.44 -17.33
C GLN A 178 15.27 13.07 -16.68
N TYR A 179 15.84 13.05 -15.48
CA TYR A 179 15.98 11.83 -14.70
C TYR A 179 14.75 11.62 -13.84
N CYS A 180 14.18 10.43 -13.90
CA CYS A 180 12.99 10.04 -13.14
C CYS A 180 13.22 8.71 -12.42
N TYR A 181 12.59 8.54 -11.27
CA TYR A 181 12.45 7.25 -10.59
C TYR A 181 11.12 6.60 -10.94
N ASP A 182 11.12 5.27 -11.02
CA ASP A 182 9.89 4.49 -10.98
C ASP A 182 9.18 4.76 -9.65
N ASP A 183 7.89 5.10 -9.74
CA ASP A 183 7.05 5.40 -8.59
C ASP A 183 6.08 4.23 -8.36
N TYR A 184 6.31 3.52 -7.27
CA TYR A 184 5.50 2.38 -6.85
C TYR A 184 4.41 2.76 -5.83
N SER A 185 4.24 4.06 -5.54
CA SER A 185 3.21 4.50 -4.59
C SER A 185 1.82 4.22 -5.14
N LEU A 186 0.99 3.68 -4.25
CA LEU A 186 -0.44 3.53 -4.46
C LEU A 186 -1.18 4.73 -3.90
N ASP A 187 -2.29 5.08 -4.56
CA ASP A 187 -3.31 5.90 -3.91
C ASP A 187 -4.01 5.11 -2.80
N GLU A 188 -4.80 5.79 -1.98
CA GLU A 188 -5.44 5.24 -0.78
C GLU A 188 -6.35 4.05 -1.07
N ALA A 189 -7.08 4.09 -2.17
CA ALA A 189 -8.05 3.06 -2.47
C ALA A 189 -7.40 1.84 -3.15
N ALA A 190 -6.39 2.06 -4.00
CA ALA A 190 -5.54 0.99 -4.50
C ALA A 190 -4.75 0.34 -3.34
N ALA A 191 -4.23 1.12 -2.39
CA ALA A 191 -3.56 0.60 -1.21
C ALA A 191 -4.50 -0.27 -0.36
N SER A 192 -5.76 0.18 -0.20
CA SER A 192 -6.80 -0.56 0.50
C SER A 192 -7.10 -1.89 -0.20
N TYR A 193 -7.27 -1.90 -1.52
CA TYR A 193 -7.62 -3.11 -2.28
C TYR A 193 -6.45 -4.09 -2.47
N TYR A 194 -5.27 -3.59 -2.89
CA TYR A 194 -4.15 -4.46 -3.28
C TYR A 194 -3.41 -5.10 -2.11
N SER A 195 -3.78 -4.78 -0.87
CA SER A 195 -3.25 -5.47 0.30
C SER A 195 -3.36 -7.00 0.15
N PRO A 196 -2.25 -7.73 0.30
CA PRO A 196 -2.24 -9.19 0.27
C PRO A 196 -2.89 -9.78 1.52
N TYR A 197 -3.03 -8.99 2.58
CA TYR A 197 -3.57 -9.42 3.88
C TYR A 197 -5.11 -9.33 3.94
N LYS A 198 -5.76 -8.91 2.86
CA LYS A 198 -7.21 -9.05 2.67
C LYS A 198 -7.53 -10.34 1.95
N LEU A 199 -8.64 -10.98 2.32
CA LEU A 199 -9.07 -12.26 1.77
C LEU A 199 -9.73 -12.06 0.40
N LYS A 200 -9.28 -12.77 -0.64
CA LYS A 200 -9.98 -12.78 -1.93
C LYS A 200 -11.33 -13.47 -1.77
N ALA A 201 -12.41 -12.95 -2.39
CA ALA A 201 -13.71 -13.61 -2.34
C ALA A 201 -13.67 -15.08 -2.83
N SER A 202 -12.85 -15.38 -3.83
CA SER A 202 -12.63 -16.75 -4.33
C SER A 202 -11.88 -17.68 -3.36
N MET A 203 -11.40 -17.15 -2.23
CA MET A 203 -10.72 -17.89 -1.16
C MET A 203 -11.57 -17.99 0.10
N ALA A 204 -12.84 -17.55 0.08
CA ALA A 204 -13.75 -17.65 1.23
C ALA A 204 -13.88 -19.10 1.77
N GLY A 205 -13.84 -20.10 0.89
CA GLY A 205 -13.88 -21.52 1.27
C GLY A 205 -12.52 -22.14 1.63
N ARG A 206 -11.43 -21.36 1.59
CA ARG A 206 -10.05 -21.80 1.88
C ARG A 206 -9.18 -20.66 2.45
N PRO A 207 -9.62 -20.01 3.55
CA PRO A 207 -8.92 -18.85 4.10
C PRO A 207 -7.51 -19.16 4.63
N GLU A 208 -7.19 -20.42 4.92
CA GLU A 208 -5.85 -20.89 5.30
C GLU A 208 -4.78 -20.58 4.26
N MET A 209 -5.16 -20.46 2.99
CA MET A 209 -4.26 -20.11 1.90
C MET A 209 -4.00 -18.59 1.78
N SER A 210 -4.65 -17.77 2.61
CA SER A 210 -4.55 -16.32 2.59
C SER A 210 -3.22 -15.84 3.16
N THR A 211 -2.64 -14.80 2.54
CA THR A 211 -1.41 -14.17 3.06
C THR A 211 -1.65 -13.48 4.41
N SER A 212 -2.91 -13.19 4.77
CA SER A 212 -3.28 -12.76 6.13
C SER A 212 -2.83 -13.74 7.22
N CYS A 213 -2.71 -15.03 6.91
CA CYS A 213 -2.29 -16.07 7.83
C CYS A 213 -0.76 -16.27 7.89
N SER A 214 0.01 -15.34 7.30
CA SER A 214 1.46 -15.47 7.23
C SER A 214 2.13 -15.21 8.59
N PHE A 215 2.39 -16.28 9.33
CA PHE A 215 3.16 -16.24 10.59
C PHE A 215 4.56 -15.62 10.42
N GLY A 216 5.17 -15.77 9.24
CA GLY A 216 6.46 -15.17 8.92
C GLY A 216 6.40 -13.64 8.88
N MET A 217 5.32 -13.08 8.33
CA MET A 217 5.09 -11.63 8.30
C MET A 217 4.66 -11.10 9.66
N MET A 218 3.88 -11.85 10.44
CA MET A 218 3.55 -11.50 11.83
C MET A 218 4.81 -11.41 12.69
N ALA A 219 5.70 -12.40 12.60
CA ALA A 219 7.03 -12.36 13.23
C ALA A 219 7.87 -11.18 12.71
N GLY A 220 7.72 -10.85 11.43
CA GLY A 220 8.36 -9.71 10.79
C GLY A 220 8.03 -8.39 11.48
N LEU A 221 6.76 -8.15 11.85
CA LEU A 221 6.35 -6.94 12.57
C LEU A 221 7.09 -6.77 13.90
N SER A 222 7.27 -7.86 14.67
CA SER A 222 7.99 -7.83 15.95
C SER A 222 9.47 -7.51 15.73
N ARG A 223 10.11 -8.14 14.74
CA ARG A 223 11.53 -7.88 14.41
C ARG A 223 11.83 -6.45 14.02
N VAL A 224 10.88 -5.75 13.40
CA VAL A 224 11.03 -4.34 13.03
C VAL A 224 10.50 -3.37 14.09
N GLY A 225 10.07 -3.87 15.26
CA GLY A 225 9.59 -3.05 16.37
C GLY A 225 8.24 -2.39 16.12
N LEU A 226 7.41 -2.95 15.24
CA LEU A 226 6.11 -2.40 14.88
C LEU A 226 4.95 -3.04 15.63
N THR A 227 5.18 -4.03 16.49
CA THR A 227 4.15 -4.67 17.31
C THR A 227 4.72 -5.14 18.64
N ASP A 228 3.88 -5.08 19.66
CA ASP A 228 4.08 -5.59 21.03
C ASP A 228 3.28 -6.88 21.29
N SER A 229 2.74 -7.49 20.23
CA SER A 229 1.94 -8.72 20.32
C SER A 229 2.68 -9.86 21.02
N PRO A 230 2.09 -10.46 22.08
CA PRO A 230 2.60 -11.68 22.69
C PRO A 230 2.77 -12.82 21.68
N CYS A 231 1.83 -13.01 20.75
CA CYS A 231 1.96 -14.03 19.71
C CYS A 231 3.14 -13.76 18.79
N ALA A 232 3.39 -12.51 18.37
CA ALA A 232 4.52 -12.17 17.52
C ALA A 232 5.87 -12.43 18.23
N SER A 233 5.96 -12.15 19.53
CA SER A 233 7.10 -12.50 20.40
C SER A 233 7.39 -14.01 20.42
N ILE A 234 6.35 -14.85 20.52
CA ILE A 234 6.52 -16.30 20.43
C ILE A 234 7.00 -16.72 19.03
N LEU A 235 6.47 -16.11 17.97
CA LEU A 235 6.85 -16.42 16.59
C LEU A 235 8.30 -16.07 16.26
N VAL A 236 8.88 -15.03 16.89
CA VAL A 236 10.32 -14.73 16.76
C VAL A 236 11.19 -15.69 17.56
N GLY A 237 10.62 -16.40 18.56
CA GLY A 237 11.25 -17.51 19.28
C GLY A 237 11.52 -17.24 20.76
N GLU A 238 10.93 -16.21 21.37
CA GLU A 238 11.21 -15.83 22.76
C GLU A 238 10.82 -16.91 23.78
N GLN A 239 9.81 -17.72 23.48
CA GLN A 239 9.37 -18.85 24.31
C GLN A 239 9.91 -20.21 23.83
N GLY A 240 10.95 -20.21 23.00
CA GLY A 240 11.59 -21.42 22.49
C GLY A 240 10.90 -22.03 21.27
N THR A 241 11.53 -23.07 20.72
CA THR A 241 11.13 -23.68 19.43
C THR A 241 9.82 -24.47 19.51
N LYS A 242 9.53 -25.11 20.65
CA LYS A 242 8.27 -25.85 20.85
C LYS A 242 7.07 -24.92 20.74
N ALA A 243 7.04 -23.87 21.57
CA ALA A 243 5.97 -22.87 21.58
C ALA A 243 5.79 -22.24 20.19
N LYS A 244 6.88 -21.84 19.55
CA LYS A 244 6.86 -21.32 18.18
C LYS A 244 6.22 -22.29 17.19
N ASN A 245 6.62 -23.56 17.18
CA ASN A 245 6.12 -24.52 16.19
C ASN A 245 4.64 -24.85 16.40
N VAL A 246 4.22 -25.03 17.66
CA VAL A 246 2.80 -25.23 17.99
C VAL A 246 1.97 -24.01 17.63
N LEU A 247 2.47 -22.79 17.88
CA LEU A 247 1.78 -21.57 17.49
C LEU A 247 1.66 -21.42 15.98
N ILE A 248 2.69 -21.78 15.20
CA ILE A 248 2.61 -21.76 13.74
C ILE A 248 1.49 -22.69 13.26
N GLU A 249 1.45 -23.94 13.74
CA GLU A 249 0.39 -24.89 13.43
C GLU A 249 -0.99 -24.33 13.81
N GLN A 250 -1.10 -23.76 15.01
CA GLN A 250 -2.34 -23.18 15.51
C GLN A 250 -2.83 -21.99 14.66
N ILE A 251 -1.94 -21.09 14.27
CA ILE A 251 -2.27 -19.94 13.43
C ILE A 251 -2.72 -20.39 12.04
N THR A 252 -1.95 -21.28 11.39
CA THR A 252 -2.20 -21.64 9.98
C THR A 252 -3.45 -22.49 9.81
N ASN A 253 -3.71 -23.42 10.74
CA ASN A 253 -4.73 -24.44 10.56
C ASN A 253 -6.02 -24.17 11.34
N HIS A 254 -5.96 -23.35 12.40
CA HIS A 254 -7.09 -23.17 13.32
C HIS A 254 -7.49 -21.71 13.49
N TRP A 255 -6.62 -20.88 14.05
CA TRP A 255 -6.97 -19.51 14.44
C TRP A 255 -7.21 -18.58 13.27
N CYS A 256 -6.29 -18.47 12.31
CA CYS A 256 -6.48 -17.55 11.18
C CYS A 256 -7.67 -17.95 10.28
N PRO A 257 -7.82 -19.22 9.87
CA PRO A 257 -9.03 -19.66 9.16
C PRO A 257 -10.30 -19.43 9.98
N GLY A 258 -10.28 -19.76 11.27
CA GLY A 258 -11.43 -19.60 12.18
C GLY A 258 -11.85 -18.14 12.34
N ILE A 259 -10.90 -17.21 12.43
CA ILE A 259 -11.17 -15.76 12.46
C ILE A 259 -11.92 -15.32 11.20
N TRP A 260 -11.48 -15.78 10.02
CA TRP A 260 -12.16 -15.46 8.77
C TRP A 260 -13.56 -16.07 8.71
N HIS A 261 -13.71 -17.34 9.07
CA HIS A 261 -15.01 -18.00 9.08
C HIS A 261 -15.99 -17.30 10.02
N GLU A 262 -15.59 -17.00 11.25
CA GLU A 262 -16.44 -16.26 12.19
C GLU A 262 -16.79 -14.86 11.68
N ALA A 263 -15.83 -14.13 11.11
CA ALA A 263 -16.10 -12.81 10.56
C ALA A 263 -17.10 -12.87 9.40
N MET A 264 -16.97 -13.86 8.51
CA MET A 264 -17.90 -14.06 7.40
C MET A 264 -19.30 -14.49 7.88
N ASP A 265 -19.37 -15.44 8.82
CA ASP A 265 -20.63 -15.96 9.37
C ASP A 265 -21.41 -14.88 10.13
N LYS A 266 -20.69 -13.99 10.83
CA LYS A 266 -21.27 -12.83 11.55
C LYS A 266 -21.57 -11.65 10.62
N GLY A 267 -21.22 -11.71 9.33
CA GLY A 267 -21.33 -10.58 8.41
C GLY A 267 -20.47 -9.37 8.84
N ALA A 268 -19.39 -9.62 9.57
CA ALA A 268 -18.50 -8.61 10.14
C ALA A 268 -17.23 -8.41 9.30
N THR A 269 -17.31 -8.66 7.99
CA THR A 269 -16.26 -8.32 7.03
C THR A 269 -16.59 -7.00 6.32
N CYS A 270 -15.56 -6.31 5.87
CA CYS A 270 -15.72 -5.17 4.96
C CYS A 270 -15.33 -5.59 3.54
N SER A 271 -15.81 -4.87 2.53
CA SER A 271 -15.42 -5.07 1.14
C SER A 271 -14.51 -3.95 0.67
N ALA A 272 -13.40 -4.30 0.02
CA ALA A 272 -12.58 -3.38 -0.74
C ALA A 272 -12.82 -3.64 -2.22
N ASP A 273 -13.32 -2.64 -2.92
CA ASP A 273 -13.51 -2.70 -4.36
C ASP A 273 -12.19 -2.62 -5.11
N ARG A 274 -12.11 -3.36 -6.23
CA ARG A 274 -10.98 -3.29 -7.16
C ARG A 274 -10.77 -1.89 -7.73
N PHE A 275 -11.86 -1.12 -7.87
CA PHE A 275 -11.85 0.25 -8.36
C PHE A 275 -12.28 1.22 -7.24
N PRO A 276 -11.42 2.17 -6.86
CA PRO A 276 -11.76 3.22 -5.91
C PRO A 276 -13.06 3.96 -6.24
N SER A 277 -13.79 4.45 -5.24
CA SER A 277 -14.98 5.30 -5.44
C SER A 277 -14.68 6.58 -6.23
N TRP A 278 -13.50 7.20 -6.07
CA TRP A 278 -13.06 8.34 -6.88
C TRP A 278 -12.70 7.93 -8.32
N ALA A 279 -12.27 6.69 -8.53
CA ALA A 279 -12.09 6.14 -9.87
C ALA A 279 -13.46 5.92 -10.52
N LYS A 280 -14.46 5.40 -9.79
CA LYS A 280 -15.87 5.29 -10.26
C LYS A 280 -16.45 6.62 -10.77
N HIS A 281 -16.01 7.77 -10.25
CA HIS A 281 -16.44 9.10 -10.70
C HIS A 281 -15.50 9.75 -11.73
N GLY A 282 -14.22 9.34 -11.81
CA GLY A 282 -13.31 9.71 -12.88
C GLY A 282 -13.49 8.92 -14.18
N PHE A 283 -14.31 7.86 -14.16
CA PHE A 283 -14.70 7.06 -15.32
C PHE A 283 -15.97 7.55 -16.03
N VAL A 284 -16.63 8.60 -15.51
CA VAL A 284 -17.86 9.15 -16.10
C VAL A 284 -17.71 10.64 -16.34
N GLN A 285 -17.02 10.96 -17.44
CA GLN A 285 -17.39 11.98 -18.44
C GLN A 285 -16.21 12.09 -19.43
N ASP A 286 -16.43 11.65 -20.66
CA ASP A 286 -15.63 11.92 -21.88
C ASP A 286 -14.33 11.13 -22.14
N GLU A 287 -14.06 10.01 -21.47
CA GLU A 287 -12.98 9.09 -21.92
C GLU A 287 -13.56 7.79 -22.50
N ASP A 288 -13.04 7.39 -23.66
CA ASP A 288 -13.37 6.14 -24.35
C ASP A 288 -12.91 4.91 -23.54
N GLU A 289 -13.52 3.75 -23.79
CA GLU A 289 -13.20 2.50 -23.10
C GLU A 289 -11.69 2.16 -23.15
N GLU A 290 -10.97 2.62 -24.17
CA GLU A 290 -9.50 2.48 -24.27
C GLU A 290 -8.74 3.25 -23.18
N GLY A 291 -9.13 4.48 -22.83
CA GLY A 291 -8.48 5.27 -21.77
C GLY A 291 -8.71 4.71 -20.35
N ILE A 292 -9.90 4.14 -20.12
CA ILE A 292 -10.24 3.44 -18.88
C ILE A 292 -9.36 2.19 -18.70
N VAL A 293 -9.20 1.45 -19.80
CA VAL A 293 -8.40 0.23 -19.86
C VAL A 293 -6.91 0.51 -19.67
N GLU A 294 -6.39 1.61 -20.19
CA GLU A 294 -4.97 1.96 -20.03
C GLU A 294 -4.61 2.33 -18.57
N ARG A 295 -5.52 3.01 -17.85
CA ARG A 295 -5.36 3.30 -16.42
C ARG A 295 -5.56 2.08 -15.53
N ALA A 296 -6.44 1.15 -15.92
CA ALA A 296 -6.56 -0.13 -15.26
C ALA A 296 -5.31 -1.01 -15.50
N GLU A 297 -4.78 -1.08 -16.73
CA GLU A 297 -3.52 -1.79 -17.04
C GLU A 297 -2.32 -1.26 -16.25
N TYR A 298 -2.31 0.04 -15.95
CA TYR A 298 -1.31 0.69 -15.10
C TYR A 298 -1.25 0.13 -13.66
N LEU A 299 -2.41 -0.14 -13.03
CA LEU A 299 -2.49 -0.72 -11.67
C LEU A 299 -1.99 -2.18 -11.62
N VAL A 300 -1.85 -2.83 -12.78
CA VAL A 300 -1.88 -4.29 -12.93
C VAL A 300 -0.52 -4.84 -13.28
N ARG A 301 0.16 -4.18 -14.21
CA ARG A 301 1.54 -4.54 -14.59
C ARG A 301 2.57 -4.21 -13.51
N GLY A 302 2.24 -3.35 -12.54
CA GLY A 302 3.18 -2.90 -11.51
C GLY A 302 3.22 -3.75 -10.23
N ILE A 303 2.10 -4.38 -9.84
CA ILE A 303 1.89 -4.74 -8.43
C ILE A 303 1.50 -6.21 -8.20
N GLY A 304 1.08 -6.93 -9.24
CA GLY A 304 0.65 -8.34 -9.09
C GLY A 304 1.01 -9.29 -10.22
N GLY A 305 1.52 -8.80 -11.36
CA GLY A 305 1.88 -9.66 -12.50
C GLY A 305 0.70 -10.33 -13.21
N GLU A 306 -0.55 -9.91 -12.93
CA GLU A 306 -1.77 -10.40 -13.60
C GLU A 306 -1.89 -9.81 -15.02
N THR A 307 -2.51 -10.54 -15.94
CA THR A 307 -2.80 -10.03 -17.29
C THR A 307 -4.06 -9.15 -17.31
N LYS A 308 -4.28 -8.41 -18.40
CA LYS A 308 -5.48 -7.58 -18.60
C LYS A 308 -6.75 -8.45 -18.61
N GLU A 309 -6.65 -9.64 -19.17
CA GLU A 309 -7.74 -10.61 -19.28
C GLU A 309 -8.10 -11.17 -17.89
N ASP A 310 -7.09 -11.57 -17.10
CA ASP A 310 -7.28 -11.98 -15.70
C ASP A 310 -7.92 -10.86 -14.86
N LEU A 311 -7.67 -9.61 -15.24
CA LEU A 311 -8.22 -8.42 -14.60
C LEU A 311 -9.71 -8.25 -14.78
N MET A 312 -10.15 -8.38 -16.03
CA MET A 312 -11.54 -8.19 -16.42
C MET A 312 -12.39 -9.36 -15.96
N ASP A 313 -11.79 -10.55 -15.86
CA ASP A 313 -12.43 -11.78 -15.38
C ASP A 313 -12.52 -11.82 -13.84
N SER A 314 -11.52 -11.29 -13.10
CA SER A 314 -11.58 -11.22 -11.63
C SER A 314 -12.13 -9.88 -11.14
N ARG A 315 -13.45 -9.68 -11.30
CA ARG A 315 -14.18 -8.57 -10.65
C ARG A 315 -14.42 -8.79 -9.15
N THR A 316 -13.67 -9.69 -8.52
CA THR A 316 -13.93 -10.13 -7.16
C THR A 316 -13.36 -9.12 -6.16
N ALA A 317 -14.25 -8.53 -5.36
CA ALA A 317 -13.85 -7.73 -4.22
C ALA A 317 -13.00 -8.55 -3.24
N LYS A 318 -12.19 -7.85 -2.46
CA LYS A 318 -11.49 -8.46 -1.33
C LYS A 318 -12.22 -8.14 -0.04
N MET A 319 -12.27 -9.11 0.85
CA MET A 319 -12.81 -8.94 2.19
C MET A 319 -11.71 -8.53 3.15
N GLY A 320 -11.95 -7.50 3.94
CA GLY A 320 -11.10 -7.06 5.03
C GLY A 320 -11.72 -7.33 6.40
N LEU A 321 -10.89 -7.20 7.44
CA LEU A 321 -11.30 -7.23 8.84
C LEU A 321 -11.44 -5.79 9.35
N PRO A 322 -12.68 -5.25 9.48
CA PRO A 322 -12.92 -3.87 9.87
C PRO A 322 -12.59 -3.62 11.36
N GLU A 323 -12.72 -2.37 11.79
CA GLU A 323 -12.61 -2.01 13.21
C GLU A 323 -13.67 -2.73 14.07
N GLY A 324 -13.30 -3.07 15.31
CA GLY A 324 -14.15 -3.79 16.26
C GLY A 324 -14.38 -5.28 15.98
N VAL A 325 -13.98 -5.82 14.81
CA VAL A 325 -14.22 -7.26 14.51
C VAL A 325 -13.53 -8.18 15.51
N CYS A 326 -12.28 -7.90 15.87
CA CYS A 326 -11.49 -8.75 16.76
C CYS A 326 -12.00 -8.78 18.20
N GLU A 327 -12.76 -7.77 18.63
CA GLU A 327 -13.37 -7.74 19.97
C GLU A 327 -14.48 -8.80 20.10
N ASN A 328 -15.14 -9.10 18.98
CA ASN A 328 -16.31 -9.97 18.89
C ASN A 328 -16.00 -11.41 18.47
N ILE A 329 -14.72 -11.75 18.32
CA ILE A 329 -14.27 -13.12 18.02
C ILE A 329 -14.18 -13.92 19.32
N GLU A 330 -14.52 -15.21 19.25
CA GLU A 330 -14.31 -16.11 20.38
C GLU A 330 -12.81 -16.25 20.67
N ASP A 331 -12.42 -15.96 21.91
CA ASP A 331 -11.01 -16.01 22.29
C ASP A 331 -10.59 -17.39 22.78
N GLU A 332 -9.36 -17.74 22.47
CA GLU A 332 -8.73 -19.00 22.87
C GLU A 332 -7.27 -18.70 23.24
N LEU A 333 -6.87 -19.08 24.46
CA LEU A 333 -5.54 -18.80 24.98
C LEU A 333 -4.53 -19.86 24.53
N PHE A 334 -3.35 -19.43 24.11
CA PHE A 334 -2.29 -20.32 23.65
C PHE A 334 -1.80 -21.28 24.72
N ASP A 335 -1.66 -20.81 25.97
CA ASP A 335 -1.09 -21.59 27.07
C ASP A 335 -1.90 -22.86 27.38
N GLY A 336 -3.22 -22.78 27.24
CA GLY A 336 -4.12 -23.94 27.34
C GLY A 336 -3.79 -25.00 26.29
N ILE A 337 -3.51 -24.58 25.05
CA ILE A 337 -3.17 -25.47 23.93
C ILE A 337 -1.77 -26.05 24.09
N LEU A 338 -0.81 -25.21 24.46
CA LEU A 338 0.59 -25.61 24.63
C LEU A 338 0.73 -26.69 25.72
N SER A 339 0.00 -26.55 26.83
CA SER A 339 -0.01 -27.51 27.93
C SER A 339 -0.57 -28.89 27.53
N GLY A 340 -1.44 -28.94 26.51
CA GLY A 340 -2.06 -30.17 26.00
C GLY A 340 -1.24 -30.90 24.93
N LYS A 341 -0.17 -30.29 24.40
CA LYS A 341 0.69 -30.88 23.37
C LYS A 341 1.95 -31.50 24.01
N GLY A 342 2.18 -32.79 23.71
CA GLY A 342 3.40 -33.52 24.09
C GLY A 342 4.67 -32.89 23.49
N ASP A 343 5.84 -33.39 23.87
CA ASP A 343 7.15 -32.88 23.42
C ASP A 343 7.54 -33.29 21.99
N GLU A 344 6.64 -33.95 21.27
CA GLU A 344 6.87 -34.34 19.88
C GLU A 344 6.86 -33.11 18.97
N ALA A 345 7.85 -33.05 18.06
CA ALA A 345 7.95 -31.97 17.09
C ALA A 345 6.71 -31.99 16.17
N PRO A 346 6.06 -30.84 15.92
CA PRO A 346 4.94 -30.79 14.98
C PRO A 346 5.37 -31.24 13.58
N ASP A 347 4.66 -32.22 13.03
CA ASP A 347 4.88 -32.69 11.67
C ASP A 347 4.13 -31.79 10.68
N PHE A 348 4.79 -30.69 10.28
CA PHE A 348 4.25 -29.66 9.39
C PHE A 348 3.79 -30.18 8.02
N PHE A 349 4.18 -31.39 7.62
CA PHE A 349 3.92 -31.94 6.29
C PHE A 349 3.05 -33.20 6.27
N ARG A 350 2.60 -33.68 7.43
CA ARG A 350 1.87 -34.95 7.52
C ARG A 350 0.62 -34.99 6.65
N ASP A 351 -0.09 -33.86 6.58
CA ASP A 351 -1.33 -33.72 5.80
C ASP A 351 -1.10 -33.03 4.43
N ALA A 352 0.10 -32.51 4.17
CA ALA A 352 0.44 -31.89 2.88
C ALA A 352 0.66 -32.92 1.74
N MET A 353 0.73 -34.21 2.07
CA MET A 353 0.84 -35.31 1.08
C MET A 353 -0.47 -36.07 0.85
N VAL A 354 -1.59 -35.66 1.45
CA VAL A 354 -2.89 -36.30 1.25
C VAL A 354 -3.92 -35.28 0.78
N LYS A 355 -3.86 -34.93 -0.52
CA LYS A 355 -5.02 -34.72 -1.40
C LYS A 355 -4.60 -34.53 -2.85
#